data_AF-A0AA39ITJ2-F1
#
_entry.id   AF-A0AA39ITJ2-F1
#
_cell.length_a   1.000
_cell.length_b   1.000
_cell.length_c   1.000
_cell.angle_alpha   90.00
_cell.angle_beta   90.00
_cell.angle_gamma   90.00
#
_symmetry.space_group_name_H-M   'P 1'
#
loop_
_entity.id
_entity.type
_entity.pdbx_description
1 polymer ?
#
loop_
_entity_poly.entity_id
_entity_poly.type
_entity_poly.pdbx_seq_one_letter_code
_entity_poly.pdbx_strand_id
1 'polypeptide(L)'
;MLHPFLKLVIDDVSTQRAKQKHPSQSNQTRFLSVIVHPRLPPAIPVWQAAVESTSSDRSRCYPEARIAEANGYIFPRPDIFIGAQDECKALELVKAWLCLRPLLLARVSCSSYSAQLVAHQSWRVILNLDHLMKNARSDGASSSRSTPTKAERRREQAGELQIDTKFNVGPAVWRGIELEMLTNDHHREIAWELAELNFRFELLALDARAATNGGNHDLLLRCLPNGLTTAFVAVDVGSANHGLGHPTWRQRAPYVFPLMNAMRSWKACPHLIQQKRTNYTEAQFDEIEKCVALFYVESFFRFFGHAPVIPRHLPHSPQTSFVPETCEEMYTERSGLVFDIAQFHEQ
;
A
#
# COMPACT_ATOMS: atom_id res chain seq x y z
N MET A 1 32.57 -9.13 -6.09
CA MET A 1 33.43 -9.27 -4.90
C MET A 1 32.72 -8.66 -3.71
N LEU A 2 32.11 -9.49 -2.87
CA LEU A 2 31.53 -9.10 -1.58
C LEU A 2 32.03 -10.13 -0.56
N HIS A 3 32.93 -9.70 0.32
CA HIS A 3 33.42 -10.51 1.44
C HIS A 3 32.44 -10.42 2.63
N PRO A 4 32.35 -11.46 3.48
CA PRO A 4 31.32 -11.64 4.49
C PRO A 4 31.78 -11.14 5.87
N PHE A 5 30.85 -10.79 6.76
CA PHE A 5 31.14 -10.65 8.18
C PHE A 5 30.33 -11.61 9.03
N LEU A 6 31.09 -12.34 9.84
CA LEU A 6 30.74 -13.45 10.72
C LEU A 6 30.05 -13.00 12.01
N LYS A 7 29.22 -13.93 12.50
CA LYS A 7 28.88 -14.25 13.90
C LYS A 7 29.74 -13.56 14.98
N LEU A 8 29.04 -13.05 15.99
CA LEU A 8 29.47 -13.16 17.37
C LEU A 8 28.29 -13.62 18.24
N VAL A 9 28.46 -14.82 18.78
CA VAL A 9 27.63 -15.47 19.80
C VAL A 9 28.00 -14.83 21.13
N ILE A 10 27.01 -14.37 21.89
CA ILE A 10 27.13 -14.21 23.33
C ILE A 10 25.94 -14.95 23.94
N ASP A 11 26.26 -16.08 24.58
CA ASP A 11 25.39 -16.75 25.53
C ASP A 11 25.22 -15.84 26.74
N ASP A 12 23.97 -15.58 27.15
CA ASP A 12 23.70 -15.27 28.54
C ASP A 12 22.46 -16.02 29.02
N VAL A 13 22.67 -16.78 30.08
CA VAL A 13 21.75 -17.71 30.72
C VAL A 13 21.06 -16.96 31.84
N SER A 14 19.75 -16.76 31.74
CA SER A 14 18.94 -16.60 32.95
C SER A 14 17.48 -17.04 32.79
N THR A 15 17.26 -18.25 33.32
CA THR A 15 16.15 -18.66 34.20
C THR A 15 14.70 -18.39 33.76
N GLN A 16 14.08 -19.47 33.31
CA GLN A 16 12.65 -19.65 33.07
C GLN A 16 11.79 -19.37 34.32
N ARG A 17 10.66 -18.68 34.12
CA ARG A 17 9.40 -18.96 34.83
C ARG A 17 8.33 -19.31 33.79
N ALA A 18 8.15 -20.60 33.57
CA ALA A 18 7.13 -21.16 32.69
C ALA A 18 5.74 -20.89 33.27
N LYS A 19 4.90 -20.14 32.55
CA LYS A 19 3.44 -20.23 32.67
C LYS A 19 2.95 -21.20 31.60
N GLN A 20 2.59 -22.41 32.03
CA GLN A 20 1.85 -23.38 31.22
C GLN A 20 0.58 -22.71 30.68
N LYS A 21 0.49 -22.55 29.35
CA LYS A 21 -0.78 -22.29 28.66
C LYS A 21 -1.22 -23.60 28.03
N HIS A 22 -2.36 -24.11 28.50
CA HIS A 22 -3.07 -25.21 27.87
C HIS A 22 -3.28 -24.94 26.36
N PRO A 23 -3.18 -25.97 25.50
CA PRO A 23 -3.41 -25.83 24.08
C PRO A 23 -4.92 -25.66 23.82
N SER A 24 -5.36 -24.44 23.55
CA SER A 24 -6.72 -24.20 23.09
C SER A 24 -6.83 -24.54 21.60
N GLN A 25 -7.62 -25.58 21.31
CA GLN A 25 -8.14 -25.90 20.00
C GLN A 25 -8.80 -24.67 19.35
N SER A 26 -8.26 -24.20 18.22
CA SER A 26 -9.04 -23.93 17.01
C SER A 26 -8.08 -23.70 15.84
N ASN A 27 -7.78 -24.74 15.06
CA ASN A 27 -7.28 -24.57 13.69
C ASN A 27 -8.45 -24.15 12.77
N GLN A 28 -9.15 -23.07 13.13
CA GLN A 28 -9.98 -22.38 12.15
C GLN A 28 -9.02 -21.65 11.23
N THR A 29 -9.00 -22.04 9.96
CA THR A 29 -8.35 -21.27 8.90
C THR A 29 -8.94 -19.86 8.95
N ARG A 30 -8.16 -18.92 9.49
CA ARG A 30 -8.54 -17.51 9.47
C ARG A 30 -8.17 -16.97 8.09
N PHE A 31 -9.04 -16.15 7.54
CA PHE A 31 -8.81 -15.44 6.29
C PHE A 31 -8.40 -14.00 6.60
N LEU A 32 -7.78 -13.32 5.63
CA LEU A 32 -7.54 -11.88 5.74
C LEU A 32 -8.88 -11.13 5.67
N SER A 33 -8.88 -9.89 6.16
CA SER A 33 -10.08 -9.06 6.23
C SER A 33 -9.83 -7.67 5.64
N VAL A 34 -10.78 -7.17 4.87
CA VAL A 34 -10.78 -5.78 4.40
C VAL A 34 -11.52 -4.90 5.40
N ILE A 35 -10.91 -3.76 5.75
CA ILE A 35 -11.56 -2.76 6.59
C ILE A 35 -12.58 -1.99 5.74
N VAL A 36 -13.80 -1.90 6.25
CA VAL A 36 -14.92 -1.13 5.67
C VAL A 36 -15.29 -0.02 6.66
N HIS A 37 -15.34 1.22 6.18
CA HIS A 37 -15.68 2.37 7.01
C HIS A 37 -16.26 3.50 6.14
N PRO A 38 -17.25 4.29 6.61
CA PRO A 38 -17.87 5.34 5.79
C PRO A 38 -16.90 6.40 5.25
N ARG A 39 -15.81 6.71 5.95
CA ARG A 39 -14.75 7.65 5.51
C ARG A 39 -13.66 7.01 4.65
N LEU A 40 -13.72 5.69 4.43
CA LEU A 40 -12.81 4.98 3.57
C LEU A 40 -13.51 4.70 2.23
N PRO A 41 -12.86 4.98 1.08
CA PRO A 41 -13.43 4.60 -0.20
C PRO A 41 -13.64 3.08 -0.26
N PRO A 42 -14.74 2.59 -0.85
CA PRO A 42 -14.96 1.16 -1.02
C PRO A 42 -13.81 0.51 -1.81
N ALA A 43 -13.47 -0.72 -1.41
CA ALA A 43 -12.54 -1.54 -2.18
C ALA A 43 -13.17 -1.99 -3.50
N ILE A 44 -12.34 -2.21 -4.52
CA ILE A 44 -12.82 -2.81 -5.76
C ILE A 44 -13.26 -4.25 -5.46
N PRO A 45 -14.47 -4.69 -5.87
CA PRO A 45 -15.04 -5.97 -5.44
C PRO A 45 -14.15 -7.19 -5.68
N VAL A 46 -13.51 -7.30 -6.85
CA VAL A 46 -12.63 -8.43 -7.18
C VAL A 46 -11.40 -8.51 -6.26
N TRP A 47 -10.84 -7.36 -5.89
CA TRP A 47 -9.70 -7.26 -4.98
C TRP A 47 -10.10 -7.50 -3.52
N GLN A 48 -11.29 -7.04 -3.12
CA GLN A 48 -11.84 -7.36 -1.81
C GLN A 48 -12.04 -8.87 -1.65
N ALA A 49 -12.67 -9.52 -2.63
CA ALA A 49 -12.88 -10.96 -2.63
C ALA A 49 -11.55 -11.74 -2.58
N ALA A 50 -10.50 -11.25 -3.26
CA ALA A 50 -9.16 -11.84 -3.19
C ALA A 50 -8.55 -11.78 -1.78
N VAL A 51 -8.71 -10.66 -1.07
CA VAL A 51 -8.29 -10.55 0.34
C VAL A 51 -9.08 -11.51 1.22
N GLU A 52 -10.40 -11.50 1.13
CA GLU A 52 -11.28 -12.29 2.00
C GLU A 52 -11.18 -13.81 1.74
N SER A 53 -10.68 -14.22 0.58
CA SER A 53 -10.40 -15.64 0.26
C SER A 53 -8.98 -16.08 0.59
N THR A 54 -8.07 -15.16 0.90
CA THR A 54 -6.68 -15.49 1.22
C THR A 54 -6.54 -15.93 2.68
N SER A 55 -6.01 -17.15 2.90
CA SER A 55 -5.70 -17.65 4.24
C SER A 55 -4.62 -16.81 4.93
N SER A 56 -4.87 -16.44 6.18
CA SER A 56 -3.95 -15.71 7.06
C SER A 56 -2.94 -16.61 7.77
N ASP A 57 -2.75 -17.85 7.31
CA ASP A 57 -1.79 -18.79 7.88
C ASP A 57 -0.34 -18.39 7.54
N ARG A 58 0.37 -17.88 8.56
CA ARG A 58 1.78 -17.46 8.45
C ARG A 58 2.76 -18.61 8.17
N SER A 59 2.35 -19.87 8.32
CA SER A 59 3.20 -21.01 7.94
C SER A 59 3.49 -21.03 6.43
N ARG A 60 2.62 -20.39 5.63
CA ARG A 60 2.73 -20.26 4.18
C ARG A 60 3.73 -19.18 3.74
N CYS A 61 4.16 -18.30 4.65
CA CYS A 61 5.04 -17.18 4.34
C CYS A 61 6.49 -17.62 4.15
N TYR A 62 7.18 -16.96 3.23
CA TYR A 62 8.62 -17.14 3.03
C TYR A 62 9.43 -16.55 4.20
N PRO A 63 10.69 -16.96 4.39
CA PRO A 63 11.54 -16.45 5.48
C PRO A 63 11.65 -14.92 5.54
N GLU A 64 11.64 -14.25 4.39
CA GLU A 64 11.71 -12.80 4.22
C GLU A 64 10.53 -12.07 4.90
N ALA A 65 9.37 -12.73 5.00
CA ALA A 65 8.20 -12.19 5.71
C ALA A 65 8.45 -12.00 7.22
N ARG A 66 9.52 -12.60 7.77
CA ARG A 66 9.87 -12.49 9.20
C ARG A 66 10.76 -11.29 9.52
N ILE A 67 11.25 -10.57 8.50
CA ILE A 67 12.10 -9.39 8.66
C ILE A 67 11.19 -8.16 8.81
N ALA A 68 10.97 -7.72 10.05
CA ALA A 68 9.99 -6.66 10.34
C ALA A 68 10.32 -5.33 9.65
N GLU A 69 11.60 -5.00 9.55
CA GLU A 69 12.12 -3.77 8.95
C GLU A 69 11.90 -3.74 7.43
N ALA A 70 11.90 -4.93 6.79
CA ALA A 70 11.68 -5.07 5.36
C ALA A 70 10.18 -5.07 4.99
N ASN A 71 9.27 -5.19 5.95
CA ASN A 71 7.83 -5.36 5.71
C ASN A 71 7.01 -4.18 6.25
N GLY A 72 7.63 -3.00 6.29
CA GLY A 72 6.94 -1.74 6.59
C GLY A 72 6.25 -1.13 5.36
N TYR A 73 5.76 0.09 5.54
CA TYR A 73 5.03 0.85 4.52
C TYR A 73 5.79 2.12 4.17
N ILE A 74 5.76 2.51 2.89
CA ILE A 74 6.32 3.77 2.41
C ILE A 74 5.48 4.97 2.84
N PHE A 75 4.16 4.78 2.97
CA PHE A 75 3.20 5.79 3.41
C PHE A 75 2.35 5.23 4.56
N PRO A 76 1.72 6.10 5.38
CA PRO A 76 0.78 5.62 6.37
C PRO A 76 -0.40 4.92 5.69
N ARG A 77 -0.88 3.82 6.27
CA ARG A 77 -2.05 3.15 5.71
C ARG A 77 -3.33 3.95 5.95
N PRO A 78 -4.31 3.89 5.02
CA PRO A 78 -5.58 4.60 5.16
C PRO A 78 -6.35 4.28 6.45
N ASP A 79 -6.20 3.07 6.98
CA ASP A 79 -6.91 2.62 8.18
C ASP A 79 -6.45 3.33 9.47
N ILE A 80 -5.27 3.96 9.47
CA ILE A 80 -4.81 4.77 10.61
C ILE A 80 -5.75 5.96 10.85
N PHE A 81 -6.28 6.56 9.79
CA PHE A 81 -7.08 7.79 9.84
C PHE A 81 -8.54 7.55 10.25
N ILE A 82 -9.04 6.32 10.06
CA ILE A 82 -10.41 5.91 10.41
C ILE A 82 -10.48 5.14 11.73
N GLY A 83 -9.35 4.66 12.26
CA GLY A 83 -9.30 3.93 13.53
C GLY A 83 -9.48 4.81 14.76
N ALA A 84 -9.49 6.15 14.60
CA ALA A 84 -9.76 7.08 15.68
C ALA A 84 -11.27 7.13 15.94
N GLN A 85 -11.69 6.72 17.14
CA GLN A 85 -13.10 6.85 17.57
C GLN A 85 -13.53 8.31 17.80
N ASP A 86 -12.56 9.20 17.90
CA ASP A 86 -12.73 10.62 18.17
C ASP A 86 -12.48 11.42 16.89
N GLU A 87 -13.49 12.18 16.46
CA GLU A 87 -13.43 12.99 15.23
C GLU A 87 -12.35 14.05 15.29
N CYS A 88 -12.10 14.65 16.47
CA CYS A 88 -11.02 15.62 16.64
C CYS A 88 -9.65 14.97 16.40
N LYS A 89 -9.47 13.74 16.88
CA LYS A 89 -8.22 12.99 16.63
C LYS A 89 -8.09 12.57 15.17
N ALA A 90 -9.18 12.18 14.52
CA ALA A 90 -9.16 11.88 13.09
C ALA A 90 -8.73 13.11 12.27
N LEU A 91 -9.25 14.29 12.62
CA LEU A 91 -8.90 15.56 11.98
C LEU A 91 -7.42 15.94 12.21
N GLU A 92 -6.88 15.75 13.42
CA GLU A 92 -5.46 15.98 13.71
C GLU A 92 -4.54 15.03 12.92
N LEU A 93 -4.95 13.77 12.71
CA LEU A 93 -4.21 12.84 11.85
C LEU A 93 -4.23 13.31 10.39
N VAL A 94 -5.39 13.73 9.87
CA VAL A 94 -5.52 14.29 8.52
C VAL A 94 -4.64 15.53 8.37
N LYS A 95 -4.69 16.44 9.35
CA LYS A 95 -3.81 17.62 9.41
C LYS A 95 -2.35 17.21 9.31
N ALA A 96 -1.89 16.30 10.17
CA ALA A 96 -0.51 15.81 10.17
C ALA A 96 -0.12 15.21 8.81
N TRP A 97 -1.01 14.46 8.15
CA TRP A 97 -0.77 13.96 6.80
C TRP A 97 -0.65 15.09 5.77
N LEU A 98 -1.61 16.00 5.68
CA LEU A 98 -1.58 17.11 4.71
C LEU A 98 -0.31 17.95 4.87
N CYS A 99 0.08 18.15 6.12
CA CYS A 99 1.30 18.80 6.52
C CYS A 99 2.56 18.05 6.01
N LEU A 100 2.65 16.73 6.23
CA LEU A 100 3.82 15.92 5.86
C LEU A 100 3.84 15.51 4.38
N ARG A 101 2.69 15.57 3.69
CA ARG A 101 2.50 15.03 2.34
C ARG A 101 3.56 15.52 1.34
N PRO A 102 3.87 16.82 1.19
CA PRO A 102 4.89 17.27 0.23
C PRO A 102 6.27 16.67 0.49
N LEU A 103 6.66 16.57 1.77
CA LEU A 103 7.95 15.97 2.17
C LEU A 103 7.98 14.46 1.89
N LEU A 104 6.91 13.75 2.27
CA LEU A 104 6.84 12.30 2.08
C LEU A 104 6.83 11.92 0.60
N LEU A 105 6.17 12.72 -0.25
CA LEU A 105 6.24 12.54 -1.71
C LEU A 105 7.63 12.88 -2.26
N ALA A 106 8.27 13.96 -1.81
CA ALA A 106 9.63 14.30 -2.23
C ALA A 106 10.66 13.21 -1.88
N ARG A 107 10.51 12.60 -0.69
CA ARG A 107 11.37 11.51 -0.18
C ARG A 107 11.45 10.31 -1.12
N VAL A 108 10.37 10.00 -1.83
CA VAL A 108 10.31 8.86 -2.77
C VAL A 108 10.48 9.27 -4.23
N SER A 109 10.48 10.57 -4.53
CA SER A 109 10.65 11.11 -5.89
C SER A 109 12.11 11.40 -6.23
N CYS A 110 12.95 11.60 -5.22
CA CYS A 110 14.33 12.03 -5.41
C CYS A 110 15.29 10.84 -5.18
N SER A 111 16.11 10.54 -6.19
CA SER A 111 17.10 9.45 -6.13
C SER A 111 18.17 9.63 -5.03
N SER A 112 18.35 10.85 -4.53
CA SER A 112 19.24 11.14 -3.41
C SER A 112 18.68 10.70 -2.05
N TYR A 113 17.40 10.33 -1.97
CA TYR A 113 16.77 9.85 -0.75
C TYR A 113 16.45 8.37 -0.86
N SER A 114 16.93 7.57 0.10
CA SER A 114 16.48 6.19 0.28
C SER A 114 15.27 6.20 1.23
N ALA A 115 14.07 6.05 0.67
CA ALA A 115 12.85 6.00 1.47
C ALA A 115 12.80 4.68 2.27
N GLN A 116 13.17 4.75 3.54
CA GLN A 116 13.04 3.62 4.44
C GLN A 116 11.57 3.27 4.69
N LEU A 117 11.30 1.96 4.75
CA LEU A 117 10.01 1.41 5.11
C LEU A 117 9.75 1.63 6.60
N VAL A 118 8.51 1.98 6.93
CA VAL A 118 8.11 2.31 8.29
C VAL A 118 7.03 1.36 8.76
N ALA A 119 7.25 0.74 9.92
CA ALA A 119 6.25 -0.15 10.51
C ALA A 119 4.93 0.59 10.77
N HIS A 120 3.81 -0.11 10.64
CA HIS A 120 2.47 0.47 10.83
C HIS A 120 2.28 1.21 12.18
N GLN A 121 2.86 0.69 13.27
CA GLN A 121 2.78 1.35 14.58
C GLN A 121 3.65 2.61 14.65
N SER A 122 4.78 2.64 13.95
CA SER A 122 5.66 3.82 13.86
C SER A 122 4.97 4.95 13.08
N TRP A 123 4.19 4.64 12.04
CA TRP A 123 3.35 5.64 11.36
C TRP A 123 2.38 6.34 12.30
N ARG A 124 1.74 5.59 13.21
CA ARG A 124 0.86 6.18 14.23
C ARG A 124 1.62 7.13 15.16
N VAL A 125 2.88 6.85 15.45
CA VAL A 125 3.72 7.75 16.26
C VAL A 125 4.06 9.02 15.49
N ILE A 126 4.51 8.88 14.23
CA ILE A 126 4.89 10.00 13.36
C ILE A 126 3.72 10.97 13.18
N LEU A 127 2.52 10.45 12.87
CA LEU A 127 1.33 11.29 12.68
C LEU A 127 0.83 11.96 13.97
N ASN A 128 1.22 11.45 15.14
CA ASN A 128 0.84 12.03 16.43
C ASN A 128 1.95 12.86 17.08
N LEU A 129 3.07 13.12 16.39
CA LEU A 129 4.26 13.74 16.99
C LEU A 129 3.95 15.12 17.59
N ASP A 130 3.17 15.93 16.88
CA ASP A 130 2.75 17.27 17.31
C ASP A 130 1.86 17.24 18.56
N HIS A 131 0.91 16.30 18.61
CA HIS A 131 0.06 16.10 19.78
C HIS A 131 0.88 15.62 21.00
N LEU A 132 1.81 14.69 20.77
CA LEU A 132 2.71 14.21 21.81
C LEU A 132 3.62 15.33 22.35
N MET A 133 4.08 16.24 21.49
CA MET A 133 4.90 17.39 21.89
C MET A 133 4.11 18.47 22.63
N LYS A 134 2.85 18.72 22.23
CA LYS A 134 1.96 19.64 22.96
C LYS A 134 1.64 19.13 24.36
N ASN A 135 1.33 17.83 24.49
CA ASN A 135 1.01 17.23 25.79
C ASN A 135 2.22 17.13 26.73
N ALA A 136 3.42 16.87 26.19
CA ALA A 136 4.66 16.87 26.97
C ALA A 136 5.05 18.27 27.51
N ARG A 137 4.54 19.34 26.89
CA ARG A 137 4.72 20.72 27.37
C ARG A 137 3.65 21.15 28.37
N SER A 138 2.46 20.54 28.34
CA SER A 138 1.38 20.81 29.30
C SER A 138 1.54 20.02 30.60
N ASP A 139 2.16 18.83 30.56
CA ASP A 139 2.53 18.08 31.75
C ASP A 139 3.82 18.67 32.35
N GLY A 140 3.63 19.63 33.26
CA GLY A 140 4.71 20.35 33.92
C GLY A 140 5.73 19.44 34.60
N ALA A 141 6.97 19.94 34.63
CA ALA A 141 8.13 19.41 35.32
C ALA A 141 7.81 18.60 36.59
N SER A 142 7.87 17.28 36.50
CA SER A 142 8.17 16.44 37.66
C SER A 142 9.38 15.58 37.35
N SER A 143 10.50 16.06 37.89
CA SER A 143 11.79 15.42 37.93
C SER A 143 11.68 14.04 38.58
N SER A 144 12.03 12.99 37.83
CA SER A 144 12.69 11.82 38.43
C SER A 144 13.61 11.16 37.40
N ARG A 145 14.85 10.87 37.84
CA ARG A 145 15.86 10.11 37.10
C ARG A 145 15.36 8.68 36.93
N SER A 146 14.90 8.30 35.74
CA SER A 146 14.86 6.90 35.30
C SER A 146 14.28 6.78 33.89
N THR A 147 15.00 6.07 33.03
CA THR A 147 14.61 5.57 31.69
C THR A 147 14.18 6.64 30.67
N PRO A 148 14.66 6.56 29.41
CA PRO A 148 14.18 7.45 28.36
C PRO A 148 12.67 7.34 28.28
N THR A 149 12.00 8.49 28.36
CA THR A 149 10.54 8.57 28.31
C THR A 149 10.04 7.91 27.02
N LYS A 150 8.79 7.44 27.04
CA LYS A 150 8.15 6.90 25.83
C LYS A 150 8.19 7.90 24.67
N ALA A 151 8.24 9.21 24.97
CA ALA A 151 8.42 10.29 24.01
C ALA A 151 9.85 10.38 23.44
N GLU A 152 10.89 10.18 24.24
CA GLU A 152 12.31 10.18 23.77
C GLU A 152 12.61 9.00 22.85
N ARG A 153 12.21 7.78 23.21
CA ARG A 153 12.36 6.61 22.31
C ARG A 153 11.62 6.76 20.98
N ARG A 154 10.50 7.51 21.00
CA ARG A 154 9.71 7.82 19.80
C ARG A 154 10.34 8.93 18.95
N ARG A 155 11.09 9.83 19.57
CA ARG A 155 11.87 10.87 18.88
C ARG A 155 13.07 10.28 18.15
N GLU A 156 13.71 9.26 18.70
CA GLU A 156 14.76 8.49 18.02
C GLU A 156 14.21 7.82 16.75
N GLN A 157 13.04 7.18 16.81
CA GLN A 157 12.37 6.59 15.64
C GLN A 157 11.97 7.62 14.57
N ALA A 158 11.59 8.84 14.95
CA ALA A 158 11.35 9.93 14.01
C ALA A 158 12.66 10.51 13.42
N GLY A 159 13.73 10.52 14.22
CA GLY A 159 15.07 10.90 13.82
C GLY A 159 15.71 9.93 12.81
N GLU A 160 15.40 8.64 12.90
CA GLU A 160 15.77 7.64 11.88
C GLU A 160 15.16 7.95 10.51
N LEU A 161 13.98 8.58 10.48
CA LEU A 161 13.36 9.03 9.23
C LEU A 161 13.97 10.32 8.65
N GLN A 162 15.00 10.90 9.30
CA GLN A 162 15.57 12.23 9.01
C GLN A 162 14.50 13.32 8.83
N ILE A 163 13.39 13.14 9.53
CA ILE A 163 12.23 14.02 9.50
C ILE A 163 12.57 15.20 10.44
N ASP A 164 12.85 16.38 9.89
CA ASP A 164 13.20 17.56 10.69
C ASP A 164 12.07 17.91 11.66
N THR A 165 12.28 17.64 12.95
CA THR A 165 11.32 17.91 14.03
C THR A 165 10.89 19.38 14.16
N LYS A 166 11.52 20.30 13.42
CA LYS A 166 11.08 21.69 13.23
C LYS A 166 10.35 21.88 11.90
N PHE A 167 9.41 21.00 11.55
CA PHE A 167 8.61 21.21 10.35
C PHE A 167 7.91 22.56 10.40
N ASN A 168 8.40 23.50 9.60
CA ASN A 168 7.63 24.68 9.25
C ASN A 168 6.63 24.20 8.21
N VAL A 169 5.56 23.59 8.70
CA VAL A 169 4.62 22.95 7.81
C VAL A 169 3.81 24.02 7.11
N GLY A 170 3.75 23.97 5.79
CA GLY A 170 2.78 24.74 5.02
C GLY A 170 1.34 24.52 5.51
N PRO A 171 0.38 25.32 5.03
CA PRO A 171 -1.00 25.22 5.47
C PRO A 171 -1.54 23.82 5.19
N ALA A 172 -2.34 23.27 6.12
CA ALA A 172 -2.98 21.97 5.96
C ALA A 172 -4.12 22.09 4.93
N VAL A 173 -3.76 22.05 3.65
CA VAL A 173 -4.68 22.23 2.52
C VAL A 173 -4.77 20.96 1.68
N TRP A 174 -5.99 20.62 1.29
CA TRP A 174 -6.27 19.58 0.29
C TRP A 174 -6.74 20.26 -0.99
N ARG A 175 -5.90 20.25 -2.03
CA ARG A 175 -6.25 20.80 -3.37
C ARG A 175 -6.78 22.25 -3.31
N GLY A 176 -6.19 23.07 -2.43
CA GLY A 176 -6.58 24.47 -2.22
C GLY A 176 -7.73 24.67 -1.23
N ILE A 177 -8.26 23.60 -0.64
CA ILE A 177 -9.33 23.63 0.38
C ILE A 177 -8.69 23.50 1.77
N GLU A 178 -9.03 24.41 2.67
CA GLU A 178 -8.55 24.38 4.06
C GLU A 178 -9.14 23.20 4.85
N LEU A 179 -8.41 22.74 5.86
CA LEU A 179 -8.76 21.59 6.71
C LEU A 179 -10.18 21.68 7.29
N GLU A 180 -10.57 22.87 7.73
CA GLU A 180 -11.85 23.17 8.36
C GLU A 180 -13.02 23.08 7.37
N MET A 181 -12.74 23.19 6.08
CA MET A 181 -13.72 23.13 4.99
C MET A 181 -13.82 21.73 4.36
N LEU A 182 -13.09 20.73 4.88
CA LEU A 182 -13.09 19.39 4.29
C LEU A 182 -14.40 18.65 4.55
N THR A 183 -15.04 18.19 3.48
CA THR A 183 -16.22 17.32 3.52
C THR A 183 -15.80 15.86 3.69
N ASN A 184 -16.77 14.97 3.93
CA ASN A 184 -16.52 13.53 3.95
C ASN A 184 -15.95 13.00 2.61
N ASP A 185 -16.29 13.64 1.49
CA ASP A 185 -15.78 13.27 0.17
C ASP A 185 -14.29 13.60 0.05
N HIS A 186 -13.85 14.77 0.57
CA HIS A 186 -12.42 15.09 0.64
C HIS A 186 -11.65 14.11 1.55
N HIS A 187 -12.26 13.65 2.65
CA HIS A 187 -11.63 12.62 3.50
C HIS A 187 -11.48 11.29 2.74
N ARG A 188 -12.48 10.89 1.94
CA ARG A 188 -12.40 9.71 1.08
C ARG A 188 -11.35 9.86 0.00
N GLU A 189 -11.21 11.04 -0.60
CA GLU A 189 -10.15 11.35 -1.58
C GLU A 189 -8.75 11.23 -0.98
N ILE A 190 -8.53 11.76 0.23
CA ILE A 190 -7.26 11.63 0.94
C ILE A 190 -6.96 10.16 1.23
N ALA A 191 -7.95 9.42 1.72
CA ALA A 191 -7.80 8.00 2.01
C ALA A 191 -7.62 7.16 0.74
N TRP A 192 -8.22 7.57 -0.38
CA TRP A 192 -8.02 6.97 -1.70
C TRP A 192 -6.57 7.20 -2.17
N GLU A 193 -6.06 8.44 -2.11
CA GLU A 193 -4.68 8.75 -2.50
C GLU A 193 -3.67 7.92 -1.69
N LEU A 194 -3.87 7.81 -0.38
CA LEU A 194 -3.04 6.96 0.48
C LEU A 194 -3.13 5.49 0.10
N ALA A 195 -4.32 5.00 -0.28
CA ALA A 195 -4.49 3.62 -0.72
C ALA A 195 -3.76 3.37 -2.04
N GLU A 196 -3.91 4.27 -3.00
CA GLU A 196 -3.28 4.22 -4.32
C GLU A 196 -1.75 4.31 -4.22
N LEU A 197 -1.22 5.26 -3.45
CA LEU A 197 0.22 5.37 -3.19
C LEU A 197 0.77 4.09 -2.56
N ASN A 198 0.14 3.56 -1.49
CA ASN A 198 0.61 2.32 -0.89
C ASN A 198 0.52 1.14 -1.88
N PHE A 199 -0.60 0.97 -2.59
CA PHE A 199 -0.76 -0.10 -3.58
C PHE A 199 0.35 -0.08 -4.63
N ARG A 200 0.64 1.11 -5.20
CA ARG A 200 1.71 1.33 -6.17
C ARG A 200 3.07 0.87 -5.62
N PHE A 201 3.48 1.35 -4.46
CA PHE A 201 4.79 1.01 -3.89
C PHE A 201 4.86 -0.45 -3.39
N GLU A 202 3.76 -1.00 -2.90
CA GLU A 202 3.63 -2.41 -2.53
C GLU A 202 3.73 -3.33 -3.75
N LEU A 203 3.18 -2.91 -4.90
CA LEU A 203 3.29 -3.63 -6.16
C LEU A 203 4.76 -3.70 -6.63
N LEU A 204 5.49 -2.58 -6.60
CA LEU A 204 6.92 -2.56 -6.90
C LEU A 204 7.73 -3.45 -5.94
N ALA A 205 7.45 -3.33 -4.63
CA ALA A 205 8.16 -4.10 -3.62
C ALA A 205 7.91 -5.61 -3.75
N LEU A 206 6.68 -6.00 -4.11
CA LEU A 206 6.34 -7.40 -4.36
C LEU A 206 7.03 -7.91 -5.61
N ASP A 207 6.97 -7.19 -6.72
CA ASP A 207 7.63 -7.58 -7.97
C ASP A 207 9.14 -7.77 -7.77
N ALA A 208 9.79 -6.87 -7.04
CA ALA A 208 11.22 -6.98 -6.71
C ALA A 208 11.58 -8.26 -5.91
N ARG A 209 10.62 -8.86 -5.18
CA ARG A 209 10.83 -10.11 -4.43
C ARG A 209 10.35 -11.35 -5.16
N ALA A 210 9.26 -11.24 -5.90
CA ALA A 210 8.57 -12.35 -6.51
C ALA A 210 9.09 -12.67 -7.90
N ALA A 211 9.52 -11.66 -8.66
CA ALA A 211 9.92 -11.79 -10.05
C ALA A 211 11.27 -12.52 -10.20
N THR A 212 11.32 -13.53 -11.06
CA THR A 212 12.53 -14.30 -11.34
C THR A 212 13.42 -13.69 -12.42
N ASN A 213 12.96 -12.63 -13.08
CA ASN A 213 13.65 -11.93 -14.17
C ASN A 213 14.29 -10.59 -13.75
N GLY A 214 14.34 -10.29 -12.45
CA GLY A 214 14.91 -9.03 -11.94
C GLY A 214 13.93 -7.85 -11.87
N GLY A 215 12.65 -8.08 -12.21
CA GLY A 215 11.56 -7.11 -12.08
C GLY A 215 10.98 -6.66 -13.42
N ASN A 216 9.77 -6.12 -13.37
CA ASN A 216 8.93 -5.82 -14.53
C ASN A 216 8.46 -4.35 -14.53
N HIS A 217 9.36 -3.42 -14.21
CA HIS A 217 8.99 -2.02 -13.92
C HIS A 217 8.09 -1.38 -14.99
N ASP A 218 8.43 -1.49 -16.28
CA ASP A 218 7.61 -0.93 -17.38
C ASP A 218 6.18 -1.49 -17.42
N LEU A 219 6.03 -2.80 -17.24
CA LEU A 219 4.71 -3.45 -17.19
C LEU A 219 3.90 -2.95 -16.00
N LEU A 220 4.52 -2.76 -14.84
CA LEU A 220 3.86 -2.23 -13.64
C LEU A 220 3.40 -0.78 -13.82
N LEU A 221 4.19 0.05 -14.51
CA LEU A 221 3.78 1.41 -14.86
C LEU A 221 2.53 1.41 -15.75
N ARG A 222 2.46 0.50 -16.74
CA ARG A 222 1.27 0.34 -17.61
C ARG A 222 0.02 -0.15 -16.87
N CYS A 223 0.16 -0.71 -15.66
CA CYS A 223 -0.98 -1.11 -14.83
C CYS A 223 -1.69 0.07 -14.17
N LEU A 224 -1.11 1.27 -14.25
CA LEU A 224 -1.54 2.45 -13.51
C LEU A 224 -2.00 3.53 -14.50
N PRO A 225 -3.10 4.25 -14.22
CA PRO A 225 -3.45 5.44 -14.98
C PRO A 225 -2.29 6.44 -14.99
N ASN A 226 -1.88 6.88 -16.18
CA ASN A 226 -0.77 7.80 -16.39
C ASN A 226 0.60 7.29 -15.93
N GLY A 227 0.77 5.98 -15.71
CA GLY A 227 2.01 5.46 -15.13
C GLY A 227 3.25 5.62 -16.02
N LEU A 228 3.08 5.73 -17.35
CA LEU A 228 4.19 6.00 -18.28
C LEU A 228 4.51 7.49 -18.42
N THR A 229 3.54 8.37 -18.16
CA THR A 229 3.64 9.81 -18.42
C THR A 229 3.85 10.63 -17.15
N THR A 230 3.56 10.05 -15.99
CA THR A 230 3.66 10.73 -14.69
C THR A 230 4.58 9.98 -13.74
N ALA A 231 5.22 10.72 -12.82
CA ALA A 231 6.01 10.13 -11.77
C ALA A 231 5.16 9.17 -10.93
N PHE A 232 5.74 8.07 -10.44
CA PHE A 232 5.03 7.03 -9.68
C PHE A 232 4.24 7.55 -8.47
N VAL A 233 4.72 8.66 -7.90
CA VAL A 233 4.18 9.40 -6.76
C VAL A 233 3.06 10.38 -7.11
N ALA A 234 2.92 10.71 -8.40
CA ALA A 234 1.95 11.65 -8.90
C ALA A 234 0.65 10.88 -9.11
N VAL A 235 -0.24 11.02 -8.13
CA VAL A 235 -1.55 10.40 -8.16
C VAL A 235 -2.59 11.51 -8.35
N ASP A 236 -3.31 11.47 -9.47
CA ASP A 236 -4.46 12.34 -9.68
C ASP A 236 -5.73 11.67 -9.14
N VAL A 237 -6.42 12.34 -8.23
CA VAL A 237 -7.73 11.91 -7.71
C VAL A 237 -8.75 11.71 -8.82
N GLY A 238 -8.67 12.47 -9.91
CA GLY A 238 -9.57 12.25 -11.04
C GLY A 238 -9.43 10.88 -11.69
N SER A 239 -8.30 10.20 -11.50
CA SER A 239 -8.07 8.83 -11.98
C SER A 239 -8.73 7.73 -11.12
N ALA A 240 -9.37 8.09 -10.00
CA ALA A 240 -9.85 7.13 -9.00
C ALA A 240 -10.84 6.08 -9.50
N ASN A 241 -11.58 6.41 -10.55
CA ASN A 241 -12.56 5.52 -11.18
C ASN A 241 -12.12 5.06 -12.58
N HIS A 242 -10.82 5.17 -12.87
CA HIS A 242 -10.15 4.64 -14.06
C HIS A 242 -9.21 3.49 -13.66
N GLY A 243 -8.45 2.96 -14.62
CA GLY A 243 -7.51 1.89 -14.31
C GLY A 243 -8.21 0.59 -13.93
N LEU A 244 -7.67 -0.07 -12.89
CA LEU A 244 -8.24 -1.26 -12.27
C LEU A 244 -9.62 -1.01 -11.63
N GLY A 245 -9.95 0.26 -11.32
CA GLY A 245 -11.21 0.65 -10.66
C GLY A 245 -12.37 0.92 -11.61
N HIS A 246 -12.15 0.87 -12.93
CA HIS A 246 -13.18 1.26 -13.89
C HIS A 246 -14.38 0.27 -13.90
N PRO A 247 -15.64 0.75 -13.98
CA PRO A 247 -16.82 -0.14 -13.95
C PRO A 247 -16.88 -1.14 -15.13
N THR A 248 -16.46 -0.71 -16.32
CA THR A 248 -16.44 -1.56 -17.53
C THR A 248 -15.15 -2.36 -17.64
N TRP A 249 -15.26 -3.67 -17.86
CA TRP A 249 -14.12 -4.58 -18.03
C TRP A 249 -13.18 -4.17 -19.17
N ARG A 250 -13.72 -3.68 -20.29
CA ARG A 250 -12.93 -3.22 -21.45
C ARG A 250 -11.96 -2.09 -21.11
N GLN A 251 -12.34 -1.24 -20.16
CA GLN A 251 -11.53 -0.11 -19.71
C GLN A 251 -10.56 -0.54 -18.59
N ARG A 252 -10.83 -1.64 -17.88
CA ARG A 252 -9.87 -2.26 -16.95
C ARG A 252 -8.80 -3.09 -17.67
N ALA A 253 -9.16 -3.68 -18.81
CA ALA A 253 -8.29 -4.61 -19.53
C ALA A 253 -6.89 -4.08 -19.88
N PRO A 254 -6.74 -2.82 -20.35
CA PRO A 254 -5.42 -2.23 -20.61
C PRO A 254 -4.50 -2.19 -19.38
N TYR A 255 -5.05 -2.27 -18.17
CA TYR A 255 -4.30 -2.22 -16.91
C TYR A 255 -4.12 -3.61 -16.28
N VAL A 256 -5.12 -4.49 -16.43
CA VAL A 256 -5.06 -5.88 -15.93
C VAL A 256 -4.07 -6.71 -16.75
N PHE A 257 -3.98 -6.49 -18.06
CA PHE A 257 -3.09 -7.28 -18.92
C PHE A 257 -1.59 -7.04 -18.67
N PRO A 258 -1.08 -5.79 -18.56
CA PRO A 258 0.30 -5.57 -18.14
C PRO A 258 0.59 -6.18 -16.77
N LEU A 259 -0.37 -6.13 -15.83
CA LEU A 259 -0.21 -6.72 -14.50
C LEU A 259 -0.08 -8.24 -14.58
N MET A 260 -0.97 -8.87 -15.34
CA MET A 260 -0.93 -10.30 -15.63
C MET A 260 0.42 -10.69 -16.28
N ASN A 261 0.90 -9.90 -17.24
CA ASN A 261 2.16 -10.14 -17.92
C ASN A 261 3.36 -10.02 -16.96
N ALA A 262 3.37 -9.03 -16.05
CA ALA A 262 4.41 -8.91 -15.02
C ALA A 262 4.40 -10.13 -14.08
N MET A 263 3.21 -10.58 -13.67
CA MET A 263 3.04 -11.73 -12.79
C MET A 263 3.49 -13.07 -13.38
N ARG A 264 3.69 -13.17 -14.70
CA ARG A 264 4.21 -14.40 -15.35
C ARG A 264 5.62 -14.75 -14.89
N SER A 265 6.45 -13.75 -14.57
CA SER A 265 7.79 -13.99 -14.02
C SER A 265 7.78 -14.24 -12.51
N TRP A 266 6.63 -14.11 -11.84
CA TRP A 266 6.58 -14.29 -10.39
C TRP A 266 6.64 -15.76 -10.00
N LYS A 267 7.31 -16.04 -8.88
CA LYS A 267 7.39 -17.38 -8.31
C LYS A 267 5.99 -17.96 -8.05
N ALA A 268 5.80 -19.21 -8.46
CA ALA A 268 4.54 -19.95 -8.32
C ALA A 268 3.34 -19.32 -9.07
N CYS A 269 3.61 -18.62 -10.19
CA CYS A 269 2.58 -18.09 -11.08
C CYS A 269 1.58 -19.18 -11.53
N PRO A 270 0.26 -18.95 -11.36
CA PRO A 270 -0.78 -19.88 -11.77
C PRO A 270 -0.79 -20.15 -13.28
N HIS A 271 -1.13 -21.38 -13.67
CA HIS A 271 -1.21 -21.78 -15.07
C HIS A 271 -2.15 -20.90 -15.91
N LEU A 272 -3.25 -20.41 -15.33
CA LEU A 272 -4.19 -19.52 -16.01
C LEU A 272 -3.55 -18.18 -16.42
N ILE A 273 -2.64 -17.63 -15.61
CA ILE A 273 -1.89 -16.40 -15.93
C ILE A 273 -0.78 -16.69 -16.96
N GLN A 274 -0.18 -17.89 -16.91
CA GLN A 274 0.86 -18.31 -17.85
C GLN A 274 0.33 -18.57 -19.27
N GLN A 275 -0.94 -18.94 -19.41
CA GLN A 275 -1.55 -19.17 -20.72
C GLN A 275 -1.58 -17.87 -21.53
N LYS A 276 -0.87 -17.87 -22.66
CA LYS A 276 -0.98 -16.80 -23.66
C LYS A 276 -2.28 -16.97 -24.45
N ARG A 277 -3.06 -15.89 -24.59
CA ARG A 277 -4.26 -15.83 -25.44
C ARG A 277 -4.31 -14.48 -26.12
N THR A 278 -4.77 -14.49 -27.36
CA THR A 278 -4.85 -13.30 -28.21
C THR A 278 -6.09 -12.47 -27.93
N ASN A 279 -7.22 -13.12 -27.64
CA ASN A 279 -8.52 -12.48 -27.47
C ASN A 279 -9.24 -12.96 -26.20
N TYR A 280 -9.94 -12.03 -25.56
CA TYR A 280 -10.73 -12.31 -24.37
C TYR A 280 -12.17 -11.86 -24.56
N THR A 281 -13.10 -12.76 -24.23
CA THR A 281 -14.49 -12.42 -23.91
C THR A 281 -14.56 -11.85 -22.50
N GLU A 282 -15.67 -11.18 -22.16
CA GLU A 282 -15.92 -10.65 -20.81
C GLU A 282 -15.81 -11.74 -19.72
N ALA A 283 -16.42 -12.90 -19.92
CA ALA A 283 -16.37 -13.99 -18.95
C ALA A 283 -14.94 -14.52 -18.72
N GLN A 284 -14.14 -14.60 -19.78
CA GLN A 284 -12.73 -15.00 -19.67
C GLN A 284 -11.88 -13.91 -19.00
N PHE A 285 -12.16 -12.65 -19.29
CA PHE A 285 -11.51 -11.53 -18.64
C PHE A 285 -11.80 -11.53 -17.13
N ASP A 286 -13.07 -11.71 -16.72
CA ASP A 286 -13.46 -11.76 -15.32
C ASP A 286 -12.78 -12.92 -14.57
N GLU A 287 -12.61 -14.07 -15.21
CA GLU A 287 -11.88 -15.22 -14.65
C GLU A 287 -10.41 -14.87 -14.41
N ILE A 288 -9.78 -14.21 -15.39
CA ILE A 288 -8.38 -13.78 -15.31
C ILE A 288 -8.19 -12.69 -14.27
N GLU A 289 -9.06 -11.69 -14.23
CA GLU A 289 -8.99 -10.59 -13.27
C GLU A 289 -9.10 -11.12 -11.83
N LYS A 290 -10.00 -12.08 -11.57
CA LYS A 290 -10.07 -12.78 -10.29
C LYS A 290 -8.78 -13.52 -9.95
N CYS A 291 -8.20 -14.23 -10.92
CA CYS A 291 -6.95 -14.96 -10.75
C CYS A 291 -5.77 -14.02 -10.47
N VAL A 292 -5.67 -12.90 -11.19
CA VAL A 292 -4.66 -11.85 -11.01
C VAL A 292 -4.78 -11.22 -9.62
N ALA A 293 -5.98 -10.80 -9.21
CA ALA A 293 -6.19 -10.21 -7.90
C ALA A 293 -5.87 -11.19 -6.77
N LEU A 294 -6.33 -12.45 -6.87
CA LEU A 294 -6.02 -13.48 -5.88
C LEU A 294 -4.52 -13.76 -5.82
N PHE A 295 -3.87 -13.95 -6.96
CA PHE A 295 -2.44 -14.24 -7.01
C PHE A 295 -1.60 -13.09 -6.48
N TYR A 296 -1.98 -11.83 -6.73
CA TYR A 296 -1.36 -10.66 -6.09
C TYR A 296 -1.43 -10.76 -4.57
N VAL A 297 -2.64 -10.91 -4.02
CA VAL A 297 -2.86 -10.89 -2.56
C VAL A 297 -2.14 -12.04 -1.88
N GLU A 298 -2.23 -13.26 -2.44
CA GLU A 298 -1.55 -14.42 -1.90
C GLU A 298 -0.03 -14.26 -1.94
N SER A 299 0.50 -13.77 -3.06
CA SER A 299 1.95 -13.53 -3.21
C SER A 299 2.42 -12.48 -2.22
N PHE A 300 1.69 -11.36 -2.11
CA PHE A 300 1.99 -10.31 -1.15
C PHE A 300 2.02 -10.87 0.28
N PHE A 301 0.96 -11.57 0.69
CA PHE A 301 0.91 -12.16 2.03
C PHE A 301 2.07 -13.12 2.28
N ARG A 302 2.46 -13.94 1.29
CA ARG A 302 3.58 -14.87 1.42
C ARG A 302 4.92 -14.17 1.60
N PHE A 303 5.16 -13.06 0.91
CA PHE A 303 6.44 -12.32 0.99
C PHE A 303 6.51 -11.32 2.14
N PHE A 304 5.39 -10.75 2.59
CA PHE A 304 5.36 -9.66 3.57
C PHE A 304 4.71 -10.05 4.92
N GLY A 305 3.93 -11.13 4.97
CA GLY A 305 3.32 -11.64 6.20
C GLY A 305 2.13 -10.83 6.73
N HIS A 306 1.62 -9.90 5.93
CA HIS A 306 0.41 -9.11 6.20
C HIS A 306 -0.41 -8.90 4.91
N ALA A 307 -1.67 -8.46 5.07
CA ALA A 307 -2.51 -8.12 3.93
C ALA A 307 -1.96 -6.89 3.19
N PRO A 308 -2.03 -6.84 1.85
CA PRO A 308 -1.70 -5.65 1.07
C PRO A 308 -2.75 -4.56 1.24
N VAL A 309 -2.37 -3.33 0.92
CA VAL A 309 -3.31 -2.26 0.60
C VAL A 309 -3.80 -2.48 -0.83
N ILE A 310 -5.10 -2.72 -0.96
CA ILE A 310 -5.74 -3.00 -2.26
C ILE A 310 -6.31 -1.72 -2.89
N PRO A 311 -6.47 -1.69 -4.23
CA PRO A 311 -7.03 -0.53 -4.91
C PRO A 311 -8.51 -0.32 -4.55
N ARG A 312 -8.93 0.95 -4.59
CA ARG A 312 -10.24 1.43 -4.14
C ARG A 312 -10.82 2.38 -5.17
N HIS A 313 -12.15 2.53 -5.19
CA HIS A 313 -12.84 3.49 -6.07
C HIS A 313 -13.48 4.60 -5.24
N LEU A 314 -13.63 5.79 -5.82
CA LEU A 314 -14.35 6.87 -5.18
C LEU A 314 -15.85 6.75 -5.50
N PRO A 315 -16.74 6.84 -4.49
CA PRO A 315 -18.18 6.74 -4.70
C PRO A 315 -18.77 8.00 -5.34
N HIS A 316 -17.97 9.06 -5.45
CA HIS A 316 -18.30 10.31 -6.12
C HIS A 316 -17.32 10.58 -7.28
N SER A 317 -17.73 11.41 -8.22
CA SER A 317 -16.85 11.93 -9.27
C SER A 317 -16.07 13.13 -8.72
N PRO A 318 -14.74 13.06 -8.64
CA PRO A 318 -13.96 14.19 -8.13
C PRO A 318 -14.03 15.39 -9.07
N GLN A 319 -13.98 16.59 -8.51
CA GLN A 319 -13.96 17.84 -9.28
C GLN A 319 -12.56 18.10 -9.85
N THR A 320 -12.17 17.33 -10.86
CA THR A 320 -10.86 17.41 -11.50
C THR A 320 -11.00 17.36 -13.02
N SER A 321 -10.10 18.02 -13.75
CA SER A 321 -10.04 17.99 -15.22
C SER A 321 -9.31 16.74 -15.75
N PHE A 322 -9.40 15.61 -15.06
CA PHE A 322 -8.65 14.42 -15.44
C PHE A 322 -9.15 13.89 -16.80
N VAL A 323 -8.20 13.75 -17.72
CA VAL A 323 -8.43 13.14 -19.03
C VAL A 323 -7.67 11.83 -19.04
N PRO A 324 -8.36 10.68 -19.17
CA PRO A 324 -7.69 9.39 -19.27
C PRO A 324 -6.78 9.34 -20.48
N GLU A 325 -5.64 8.65 -20.35
CA GLU A 325 -4.83 8.29 -21.51
C GLU A 325 -5.67 7.52 -22.53
N THR A 326 -5.50 7.85 -23.81
CA THR A 326 -6.02 7.03 -24.90
C THR A 326 -5.20 5.75 -24.92
N CYS A 327 -5.69 4.68 -24.29
CA CYS A 327 -5.15 3.35 -24.54
C CYS A 327 -5.45 3.02 -25.99
N GLU A 328 -4.40 2.78 -26.80
CA GLU A 328 -4.57 2.34 -28.20
C GLU A 328 -5.67 1.30 -28.26
N GLU A 329 -6.73 1.65 -28.95
CA GLU A 329 -8.00 0.97 -28.91
C GLU A 329 -7.80 -0.51 -29.24
N MET A 330 -7.86 -1.37 -28.22
CA MET A 330 -7.94 -2.83 -28.37
C MET A 330 -9.30 -3.26 -28.97
N TYR A 331 -9.98 -2.36 -29.69
CA TYR A 331 -11.29 -2.56 -30.28
C TYR A 331 -11.12 -3.11 -31.69
N THR A 332 -11.32 -4.41 -31.83
CA THR A 332 -11.62 -4.97 -33.15
C THR A 332 -13.06 -4.68 -33.52
N GLU A 333 -13.35 -4.56 -34.82
CA GLU A 333 -14.71 -4.46 -35.37
C GLU A 333 -15.63 -5.62 -34.95
N ARG A 334 -15.08 -6.72 -34.40
CA ARG A 334 -15.86 -7.80 -33.80
C ARG A 334 -16.33 -7.41 -32.40
N SER A 335 -17.62 -7.10 -32.30
CA SER A 335 -18.31 -6.83 -31.03
C SER A 335 -18.03 -7.92 -29.99
N GLY A 336 -17.41 -7.56 -28.86
CA GLY A 336 -17.30 -8.43 -27.68
C GLY A 336 -15.92 -9.04 -27.39
N LEU A 337 -14.87 -8.68 -28.13
CA LEU A 337 -13.50 -9.14 -27.88
C LEU A 337 -12.56 -7.97 -27.54
N VAL A 338 -11.60 -8.22 -26.66
CA VAL A 338 -10.44 -7.33 -26.40
C VAL A 338 -9.16 -8.12 -26.64
N PHE A 339 -8.18 -7.51 -27.30
CA PHE A 339 -6.89 -8.13 -27.63
C PHE A 339 -5.78 -7.68 -26.69
N ASP A 340 -5.07 -8.62 -26.07
CA ASP A 340 -3.87 -8.28 -25.31
C ASP A 340 -2.65 -8.22 -26.25
N ILE A 341 -2.48 -7.06 -26.89
CA ILE A 341 -1.33 -6.79 -27.79
C ILE A 341 -0.02 -6.79 -26.99
N ALA A 342 -0.06 -6.50 -25.69
CA ALA A 342 1.12 -6.46 -24.84
C ALA A 342 1.80 -7.83 -24.67
N GLN A 343 1.12 -8.95 -24.96
CA GLN A 343 1.74 -10.29 -24.95
C GLN A 343 2.73 -10.52 -26.08
N PHE A 344 2.75 -9.65 -27.10
CA PHE A 344 3.55 -9.81 -28.32
C PHE A 344 4.66 -8.77 -28.47
N HIS A 345 4.83 -7.88 -27.50
CA HIS A 345 6.06 -7.09 -27.38
C HIS A 345 7.18 -7.97 -26.79
N GLU A 346 7.58 -9.00 -27.55
CA GLU A 346 8.85 -9.68 -27.39
C GLU A 346 9.81 -9.07 -28.42
N GLN A 347 10.78 -8.28 -27.94
CA GLN A 347 12.11 -8.17 -28.54
C GLN A 347 13.16 -8.21 -27.43
#